data_AF-A0AA42KNK4-F1
#
_entry.id   AF-A0AA42KNK4-F1
#
_cell.length_a   1.000
_cell.length_b   1.000
_cell.length_c   1.000
_cell.angle_alpha   90.00
_cell.angle_beta   90.00
_cell.angle_gamma   90.00
#
_symmetry.space_group_name_H-M   'P 1'
#
loop_
_entity.id
_entity.type
_entity.pdbx_description
1 polymer ?
#
loop_
_entity_poly.entity_id
_entity_poly.type
_entity_poly.pdbx_seq_one_letter_code
_entity_poly.pdbx_strand_id
1 'polypeptide(L)'
;MLLTIRDVSEDLVRQAKIATGKGTGSQAFISGVELMLQLRDRCADQRDEIERLRNVVARQQQVLDQARDAAALLVEACGQGDMFFDRSKNPLHPNYRR
;
A
#
# COMPACT_ATOMS: atom_id res chain seq x y z
N MET A 1 16.65 40.41 -3.82
CA MET A 1 17.85 40.35 -2.97
C MET A 1 18.88 39.49 -3.68
N LEU A 2 20.11 39.97 -3.87
CA LEU A 2 21.16 39.20 -4.53
C LEU A 2 21.77 38.22 -3.52
N LEU A 3 21.70 36.92 -3.79
CA LEU A 3 22.20 35.88 -2.91
C LEU A 3 23.49 35.30 -3.53
N THR A 4 24.60 35.45 -2.82
CA THR A 4 25.90 34.91 -3.24
C THR A 4 26.21 33.69 -2.41
N ILE A 5 26.27 32.52 -3.05
CA ILE A 5 26.68 31.27 -2.39
C ILE A 5 28.20 31.17 -2.52
N ARG A 6 28.90 31.05 -1.40
CA ARG A 6 30.37 30.96 -1.33
C ARG A 6 30.79 29.51 -1.05
N ASP A 7 32.03 29.19 -1.41
CA ASP A 7 32.70 27.92 -1.08
C ASP A 7 31.96 26.65 -1.52
N VAL A 8 31.20 26.75 -2.61
CA VAL A 8 30.52 25.60 -3.21
C VAL A 8 31.54 24.72 -3.94
N SER A 9 31.53 23.42 -3.66
CA SER A 9 32.40 22.49 -4.38
C SER A 9 32.04 22.42 -5.87
N GLU A 10 33.06 22.39 -6.73
CA GLU A 10 32.85 22.27 -8.18
C GLU A 10 32.06 21.01 -8.55
N ASP A 11 32.28 19.92 -7.80
CA ASP A 11 31.53 18.68 -7.98
C ASP A 11 30.04 18.86 -7.70
N LEU A 12 29.66 19.57 -6.62
CA LEU A 12 28.27 19.86 -6.33
C LEU A 12 27.63 20.71 -7.43
N VAL A 13 28.34 21.72 -7.95
CA VAL A 13 27.86 22.52 -9.11
C VAL A 13 27.63 21.61 -10.32
N ARG A 14 28.58 20.73 -10.62
CA ARG A 14 28.49 19.80 -11.75
C ARG A 14 27.30 18.85 -11.60
N GLN A 15 27.15 18.23 -10.43
CA GLN A 15 26.02 17.33 -10.15
C GLN A 15 24.68 18.06 -10.23
N ALA A 16 24.58 19.27 -9.67
CA ALA A 16 23.38 20.08 -9.77
C ALA A 16 23.02 20.40 -11.23
N LYS A 17 24.01 20.75 -12.07
CA LYS A 17 23.81 20.98 -13.50
C LYS A 17 23.29 19.74 -14.22
N ILE A 18 23.85 18.56 -13.93
CA ILE A 18 23.39 17.29 -14.50
C ILE A 18 21.95 16.98 -14.07
N ALA A 19 21.66 17.08 -12.77
CA ALA A 19 20.35 16.77 -12.22
C ALA A 19 19.24 17.70 -12.74
N THR A 20 19.58 18.95 -13.06
CA THR A 20 18.60 19.98 -13.47
C THR A 20 18.63 20.32 -14.96
N GLY A 21 19.62 19.81 -15.71
CA GLY A 21 19.84 20.12 -17.12
C GLY A 21 20.24 21.57 -17.41
N LYS A 22 20.73 22.32 -16.42
CA LYS A 22 21.08 23.76 -16.57
C LYS A 22 22.55 23.96 -16.91
N GLY A 23 22.84 24.98 -17.74
CA GLY A 23 24.21 25.29 -18.19
C GLY A 23 25.07 26.03 -17.16
N THR A 24 24.45 26.78 -16.25
CA THR A 24 25.14 27.60 -15.23
C THR A 24 24.83 27.11 -13.81
N GLY A 25 25.77 27.32 -12.89
CA GLY A 25 25.63 26.84 -11.51
C GLY A 25 24.48 27.53 -10.77
N SER A 26 24.33 28.84 -10.93
CA SER A 26 23.23 29.61 -10.33
C SER A 26 21.86 29.12 -10.77
N GLN A 27 21.67 28.87 -12.07
CA GLN A 27 20.42 28.30 -12.59
C GLN A 27 20.19 26.88 -12.07
N ALA A 28 21.25 26.06 -12.00
CA ALA A 28 21.16 24.70 -11.48
C ALA A 28 20.75 24.67 -10.01
N PHE A 29 21.26 25.59 -9.17
CA PHE A 29 20.84 25.69 -7.78
C PHE A 29 19.38 26.12 -7.64
N ILE A 30 18.94 27.14 -8.37
CA ILE A 30 17.54 27.61 -8.32
C ILE A 30 16.59 26.49 -8.74
N SER A 31 16.83 25.88 -9.90
CA SER A 31 16.00 24.76 -10.39
C SER A 31 16.11 23.53 -9.49
N GLY A 32 17.25 23.31 -8.84
CA GLY A 32 17.43 22.24 -7.87
C GLY A 32 16.56 22.42 -6.64
N VAL A 33 16.44 23.65 -6.12
CA VAL A 33 15.55 23.97 -4.99
C VAL A 33 14.09 23.81 -5.40
N GLU A 34 13.69 24.29 -6.58
CA GLU A 34 12.33 24.10 -7.10
C GLU A 34 11.99 22.61 -7.22
N LEU A 35 12.89 21.82 -7.79
CA LEU A 35 12.73 20.37 -7.92
C LEU A 35 12.65 19.69 -6.55
N MET A 36 13.51 20.10 -5.60
CA MET A 36 13.49 19.56 -4.23
C MET A 36 12.14 19.80 -3.55
N LEU A 37 11.56 21.01 -3.68
CA LEU A 37 10.25 21.32 -3.12
C LEU A 37 9.16 20.43 -3.74
N GLN A 38 9.15 20.28 -5.06
CA GLN A 38 8.20 19.39 -5.74
C GLN A 38 8.36 17.92 -5.31
N LEU A 39 9.59 17.43 -5.18
CA LEU A 39 9.86 16.07 -4.75
C LEU A 39 9.48 15.85 -3.29
N ARG A 40 9.71 16.84 -2.42
CA ARG A 40 9.29 16.79 -1.01
C ARG A 40 7.77 16.61 -0.92
N ASP A 41 7.02 17.40 -1.67
CA ASP A 41 5.55 17.36 -1.65
C ASP A 41 5.06 16.01 -2.21
N ARG A 42 5.64 15.54 -3.32
CA ARG A 42 5.36 14.18 -3.84
C ARG A 42 5.68 13.07 -2.85
N CYS A 43 6.79 13.17 -2.12
CA CYS A 43 7.14 12.19 -1.10
C CYS A 43 6.15 12.20 0.07
N ALA A 44 5.58 13.35 0.44
CA ALA A 44 4.51 13.43 1.43
C ALA A 44 3.25 12.71 0.90
N ASP A 45 2.79 13.05 -0.30
CA ASP A 45 1.63 12.41 -0.93
C ASP A 45 1.80 10.88 -1.06
N GLN A 46 3.00 10.43 -1.45
CA GLN A 46 3.31 9.00 -1.57
C GLN A 46 3.31 8.29 -0.21
N ARG A 47 3.77 8.94 0.87
CA ARG A 47 3.73 8.36 2.22
C ARG A 47 2.30 8.19 2.69
N ASP A 48 1.46 9.20 2.48
CA ASP A 48 0.04 9.18 2.83
C ASP A 48 -0.69 8.08 2.06
N GLU A 49 -0.38 7.90 0.78
CA GLU A 49 -0.95 6.82 -0.03
C GLU A 49 -0.48 5.43 0.43
N ILE A 50 0.81 5.27 0.75
CA ILE A 50 1.33 4.00 1.30
C ILE A 50 0.61 3.65 2.61
N GLU A 51 0.39 4.61 3.49
CA GLU A 51 -0.32 4.39 4.74
C GLU A 51 -1.78 3.97 4.48
N ARG A 52 -2.46 4.67 3.57
CA ARG A 52 -3.82 4.33 3.14
C ARG A 52 -3.92 2.91 2.60
N LEU A 53 -3.02 2.54 1.69
CA LEU A 53 -2.99 1.21 1.08
C LEU A 53 -2.71 0.12 2.12
N ARG A 54 -1.79 0.36 3.06
CA ARG A 54 -1.54 -0.58 4.17
C ARG A 54 -2.78 -0.79 5.02
N ASN A 55 -3.52 0.27 5.33
CA ASN A 55 -4.78 0.18 6.07
C ASN A 55 -5.88 -0.57 5.30
N VAL A 56 -5.93 -0.44 3.97
CA VAL A 56 -6.84 -1.24 3.12
C VAL A 56 -6.47 -2.72 3.19
N VAL A 57 -5.19 -3.05 3.00
CA VAL A 57 -4.71 -4.44 3.05
C VAL A 57 -4.97 -5.07 4.42
N ALA A 58 -4.70 -4.36 5.51
CA ALA A 58 -4.96 -4.85 6.86
C ALA A 58 -6.45 -5.18 7.07
N ARG A 59 -7.36 -4.31 6.62
CA ARG A 59 -8.80 -4.57 6.69
C ARG A 59 -9.22 -5.77 5.85
N GLN A 60 -8.69 -5.90 4.64
CA GLN A 60 -8.99 -7.04 3.77
C GLN A 60 -8.51 -8.35 4.39
N GLN A 61 -7.31 -8.36 4.97
CA GLN A 61 -6.78 -9.53 5.66
C GLN A 61 -7.67 -9.94 6.84
N GLN A 62 -8.10 -8.97 7.66
CA GLN A 62 -9.03 -9.21 8.76
C GLN A 62 -10.35 -9.83 8.29
N VAL A 63 -10.92 -9.34 7.17
CA VAL A 63 -12.15 -9.90 6.59
C VAL A 63 -11.93 -11.35 6.14
N LEU A 64 -10.79 -11.65 5.52
CA LEU A 64 -10.46 -13.01 5.10
C LEU A 64 -10.32 -13.96 6.29
N ASP A 65 -9.68 -13.52 7.37
CA ASP A 65 -9.54 -14.31 8.59
C ASP A 65 -10.91 -14.60 9.22
N GLN A 66 -11.78 -13.60 9.30
CA GLN A 66 -13.15 -13.79 9.80
C GLN A 66 -13.98 -14.72 8.90
N ALA A 67 -13.84 -14.60 7.57
CA ALA A 67 -14.52 -15.47 6.63
C ALA A 67 -14.05 -16.93 6.78
N ARG A 68 -12.75 -17.15 7.02
CA ARG A 68 -12.20 -18.48 7.29
C ARG A 68 -12.77 -19.06 8.58
N ASP A 69 -12.83 -18.27 9.66
CA ASP A 69 -13.34 -18.75 10.95
C ASP A 69 -14.85 -19.06 10.86
N ALA A 70 -15.63 -18.22 10.18
CA ALA A 70 -17.04 -18.49 9.88
C ALA A 70 -17.22 -19.77 9.04
N ALA A 71 -16.37 -19.99 8.03
CA ALA A 71 -16.40 -21.21 7.23
C ALA A 71 -16.10 -22.46 8.07
N ALA A 72 -15.13 -22.38 9.00
CA ALA A 72 -14.82 -23.47 9.92
C ALA A 72 -16.02 -23.82 10.82
N LEU A 73 -16.68 -22.81 11.39
CA LEU A 73 -17.89 -23.00 12.20
C LEU A 73 -19.04 -23.60 11.40
N LEU A 74 -19.22 -23.19 10.14
CA LEU A 74 -20.22 -23.78 9.25
C LEU A 74 -19.94 -25.25 8.97
N VAL A 75 -18.68 -25.60 8.69
CA VAL A 75 -18.26 -26.99 8.48
C VAL A 75 -18.51 -27.82 9.73
N GLU A 76 -18.19 -27.29 10.91
CA GLU A 76 -18.44 -27.96 12.18
C GLU A 76 -19.94 -28.18 12.42
N ALA A 77 -20.77 -27.15 12.24
CA ALA A 77 -22.21 -27.24 12.42
C ALA A 77 -22.85 -28.27 11.45
N CYS A 78 -22.42 -28.27 10.19
CA CYS A 78 -22.84 -29.27 9.21
C CYS A 78 -22.39 -30.69 9.61
N GLY A 79 -21.13 -30.85 10.03
CA GLY A 79 -20.60 -32.15 10.46
C GLY A 79 -21.28 -32.71 11.71
N GLN A 80 -21.56 -31.86 12.71
CA GLN A 80 -22.37 -32.24 13.86
C GLN A 80 -23.79 -32.60 13.43
N GLY A 81 -24.39 -31.83 12.52
CA GLY A 81 -25.70 -32.11 11.98
C GLY A 81 -25.77 -33.48 11.29
N ASP A 82 -24.77 -33.83 10.50
CA ASP A 82 -24.67 -35.12 9.81
C ASP A 82 -24.40 -36.32 10.75
N MET A 83 -23.87 -36.06 11.96
CA MET A 83 -23.65 -37.07 13.00
C MET A 83 -24.86 -37.28 13.90
N PHE A 84 -25.56 -36.21 14.28
CA PHE A 84 -26.61 -36.26 15.30
C PHE A 84 -28.04 -36.23 14.74
N PHE A 85 -28.26 -35.78 13.50
CA PHE A 85 -29.57 -35.85 12.86
C PHE A 85 -29.70 -37.09 11.96
N ASP A 86 -30.91 -37.63 11.90
CA ASP A 86 -31.26 -38.74 11.03
C ASP A 86 -31.01 -38.35 9.56
N ARG A 87 -29.97 -38.93 8.96
CA ARG A 87 -29.53 -38.64 7.58
C ARG A 87 -30.63 -38.86 6.54
N SER A 88 -31.63 -39.68 6.85
CA SER A 88 -32.78 -39.90 5.98
C SER A 88 -33.71 -38.68 5.85
N LYS A 89 -33.60 -37.71 6.77
CA LYS A 89 -34.40 -36.47 6.81
C LYS A 89 -33.65 -35.21 6.36
N ASN A 90 -32.35 -35.30 6.06
CA ASN A 90 -31.55 -34.16 5.59
C ASN A 90 -31.66 -34.02 4.05
N PRO A 91 -32.33 -32.98 3.52
CA PRO A 91 -32.54 -32.80 2.08
C PRO A 91 -31.27 -32.50 1.29
N LEU A 92 -30.15 -32.21 1.95
CA LEU A 92 -28.85 -31.94 1.32
C LEU A 92 -27.95 -33.18 1.28
N HIS A 93 -28.37 -34.31 1.87
CA HIS A 93 -27.58 -35.54 1.89
C HIS A 93 -27.71 -36.29 0.53
N PRO A 94 -26.61 -36.82 -0.06
CA PRO A 94 -26.63 -37.45 -1.38
C PRO A 94 -27.64 -38.61 -1.55
N ASN A 95 -27.99 -39.27 -0.44
CA ASN A 95 -28.92 -40.41 -0.40
C ASN A 95 -30.32 -40.06 0.15
N TYR A 96 -30.68 -38.78 0.26
CA TYR A 96 -32.00 -38.35 0.71
C TYR A 96 -33.11 -38.85 -0.23
N ARG A 97 -34.16 -39.45 0.33
CA ARG A 97 -35.39 -39.84 -0.40
C ARG A 97 -36.58 -39.11 0.21
N ARG A 98 -37.35 -38.43 -0.65
CA ARG A 98 -38.54 -37.65 -0.29
C ARG A 98 -39.71 -38.52 0.15
#